data_AF-Q90692-F1
#
_entry.id   AF-Q90692-F1
#
_cell.length_a   1.000
_cell.length_b   1.000
_cell.length_c   1.000
_cell.angle_alpha   90.00
_cell.angle_beta   90.00
_cell.angle_gamma   90.00
#
_symmetry.space_group_name_H-M   'P 1'
#
loop_
_entity.id
_entity.type
_entity.pdbx_description
1 polymer ?
#
loop_
_entity_poly.entity_id
_entity_poly.type
_entity_poly.pdbx_seq_one_letter_code
_entity_poly.pdbx_strand_id
1 'polypeptide(L)'
;MKEKSKNAARTRREKENSEFYELAKLLPLPSAITSQLDKASIIRLTTSYLKMRVVFPEGPGEAWGHSSRTSQLDNVGRELGSHLLQV
;
A
#
# COMPACT_ATOMS: atom_id res chain seq x y z
N MET A 1 17.29 26.45 21.83
CA MET A 1 16.28 25.37 22.01
C MET A 1 15.21 25.35 20.91
N LYS A 2 14.58 26.48 20.54
CA LYS A 2 13.50 26.52 19.53
C LYS A 2 13.89 25.94 18.15
N GLU A 3 15.10 26.20 17.65
CA GLU A 3 15.55 25.66 16.36
C GLU A 3 15.68 24.13 16.32
N LYS A 4 16.11 23.49 17.42
CA LYS A 4 16.17 22.02 17.49
C LYS A 4 14.77 21.40 17.40
N SER A 5 13.79 22.01 18.08
CA SER A 5 12.39 21.57 18.01
C SER A 5 11.77 21.79 16.61
N LYS A 6 12.12 22.90 15.96
CA LYS A 6 11.68 23.19 14.59
C LYS A 6 12.24 22.16 13.61
N ASN A 7 13.53 21.84 13.72
CA ASN A 7 14.16 20.83 12.87
C ASN A 7 13.57 19.44 13.10
N ALA A 8 13.32 19.07 14.37
CA ALA A 8 12.66 17.80 14.70
C ALA A 8 11.24 17.68 14.11
N ALA A 9 10.43 18.75 14.18
CA ALA A 9 9.11 18.77 13.57
C ALA A 9 9.16 18.67 12.03
N ARG A 10 10.17 19.30 11.41
CA ARG A 10 10.40 19.20 9.97
C ARG A 10 10.75 17.78 9.55
N THR A 11 11.74 17.15 10.20
CA THR A 11 12.15 15.77 9.92
C THR A 11 10.99 14.79 10.07
N ARG A 12 10.12 14.98 11.08
CA ARG A 12 8.91 14.16 11.24
C ARG A 12 7.95 14.30 10.06
N ARG A 13 7.70 15.51 9.56
CA ARG A 13 6.83 15.75 8.39
C ARG A 13 7.44 15.20 7.11
N GLU A 14 8.75 15.34 6.93
CA GLU A 14 9.46 14.79 5.77
C GLU A 14 9.40 13.27 5.74
N LYS A 15 9.62 12.61 6.90
CA LYS A 15 9.43 11.16 7.04
C LYS A 15 7.99 10.76 6.75
N GLU A 16 7.01 11.43 7.36
CA GLU A 16 5.59 11.14 7.11
C GLU A 16 5.26 11.25 5.60
N ASN A 17 5.74 12.29 4.92
CA ASN A 17 5.55 12.44 3.47
C ASN A 17 6.17 11.29 2.69
N SER A 18 7.39 10.86 3.01
CA SER A 18 8.02 9.73 2.32
C SER A 18 7.23 8.44 2.50
N GLU A 19 6.73 8.17 3.71
CA GLU A 19 5.89 6.98 3.97
C GLU A 19 4.60 7.01 3.14
N PHE A 20 3.94 8.16 3.00
CA PHE A 20 2.77 8.29 2.13
C PHE A 20 3.10 8.04 0.66
N TYR A 21 4.23 8.53 0.17
CA TYR A 21 4.65 8.28 -1.21
C TYR A 21 5.00 6.82 -1.47
N GLU A 22 5.67 6.16 -0.52
CA GLU A 22 5.92 4.72 -0.63
C GLU A 22 4.61 3.92 -0.61
N LEU A 23 3.66 4.30 0.26
CA LEU A 23 2.34 3.67 0.26
C LEU A 23 1.61 3.83 -1.07
N ALA A 24 1.69 5.01 -1.70
CA ALA A 24 1.10 5.25 -3.02
C ALA A 24 1.70 4.36 -4.11
N LYS A 25 3.01 4.07 -4.06
CA LYS A 25 3.70 3.17 -5.02
C LYS A 25 3.26 1.71 -4.88
N LEU A 26 2.73 1.31 -3.73
CA LEU A 26 2.23 -0.05 -3.49
C LEU A 26 0.81 -0.26 -4.02
N LEU A 27 0.09 0.82 -4.36
CA LEU A 27 -1.22 0.68 -4.99
C LEU A 27 -1.06 0.05 -6.39
N PRO A 28 -1.97 -0.84 -6.82
CA PRO A 28 -1.96 -1.44 -8.15
C PRO A 28 -2.49 -0.45 -9.19
N LEU A 29 -1.80 0.69 -9.32
CA LEU A 29 -2.15 1.79 -10.19
C LEU A 29 -0.89 2.28 -10.91
N PRO A 30 -0.98 2.74 -12.16
CA PRO A 30 0.14 3.35 -12.86
C PRO A 30 0.78 4.48 -12.05
N SER A 31 2.13 4.55 -12.07
CA SER A 31 2.89 5.59 -11.34
C SER A 31 2.51 7.01 -11.77
N ALA A 32 2.09 7.19 -13.03
CA ALA A 32 1.57 8.45 -13.54
C ALA A 32 0.33 8.96 -12.77
N ILE A 33 -0.47 8.06 -12.20
CA ILE A 33 -1.63 8.40 -11.36
C ILE A 33 -1.21 8.52 -9.90
N THR A 34 -0.49 7.53 -9.36
CA THR A 34 -0.16 7.49 -7.91
C THR A 34 0.77 8.63 -7.48
N SER A 35 1.60 9.15 -8.38
CA SER A 35 2.46 10.31 -8.13
C SER A 35 1.70 11.64 -7.93
N GLN A 36 0.45 11.72 -8.40
CA GLN A 36 -0.38 12.93 -8.32
C GLN A 36 -1.36 12.90 -7.15
N LEU A 37 -1.41 11.80 -6.39
CA LEU A 37 -2.36 11.65 -5.29
C LEU A 37 -1.98 12.53 -4.10
N ASP A 38 -2.99 13.17 -3.53
CA ASP A 38 -2.88 13.79 -2.22
C ASP A 38 -2.97 12.73 -1.09
N LYS A 39 -2.53 13.09 0.12
CA LYS A 39 -2.48 12.16 1.26
C LYS A 39 -3.84 11.53 1.59
N ALA A 40 -4.94 12.27 1.48
CA ALA A 40 -6.25 11.74 1.81
C ALA A 40 -6.71 10.73 0.76
N SER A 41 -6.45 11.00 -0.53
CA SER A 41 -6.73 10.04 -1.60
C SER A 41 -5.90 8.77 -1.48
N ILE A 42 -4.61 8.86 -1.09
CA ILE A 42 -3.77 7.68 -0.80
C ILE A 42 -4.44 6.81 0.27
N ILE A 43 -4.83 7.38 1.41
CA ILE A 43 -5.50 6.64 2.49
C ILE A 43 -6.80 5.98 2.01
N ARG A 44 -7.64 6.75 1.29
CA ARG A 44 -8.93 6.25 0.79
C ARG A 44 -8.76 5.10 -0.19
N LEU A 45 -7.85 5.23 -1.16
CA LEU A 45 -7.59 4.20 -2.16
C LEU A 45 -6.97 2.95 -1.53
N THR A 46 -5.99 3.09 -0.63
CA THR A 46 -5.42 1.95 0.10
C THR A 46 -6.48 1.24 0.93
N THR A 47 -7.31 1.98 1.67
CA THR A 47 -8.38 1.38 2.48
C THR A 47 -9.39 0.63 1.62
N SER A 48 -9.81 1.23 0.50
CA SER A 48 -10.71 0.57 -0.47
C SER A 48 -10.07 -0.67 -1.08
N TYR A 49 -8.78 -0.62 -1.42
CA TYR A 49 -8.03 -1.76 -1.95
C TYR A 49 -7.99 -2.92 -0.97
N LEU A 50 -7.66 -2.67 0.30
CA LEU A 50 -7.65 -3.71 1.34
C LEU A 50 -9.02 -4.34 1.55
N LYS A 51 -10.11 -3.54 1.59
CA LYS A 51 -11.48 -4.06 1.67
C LYS A 51 -11.84 -4.92 0.46
N MET A 52 -11.46 -4.48 -0.73
CA MET A 52 -11.70 -5.22 -1.96
C MET A 52 -10.96 -6.56 -1.96
N ARG A 53 -9.73 -6.63 -1.42
CA ARG A 53 -8.96 -7.88 -1.29
C ARG A 53 -9.60 -8.90 -0.35
N VAL A 54 -10.46 -8.48 0.58
CA VAL A 54 -11.25 -9.41 1.41
C VAL A 54 -12.36 -10.09 0.61
N VAL A 55 -13.03 -9.34 -0.28
CA VAL A 55 -14.13 -9.84 -1.11
C VAL A 55 -13.61 -10.56 -2.37
N PHE A 56 -12.47 -10.11 -2.90
CA PHE A 56 -11.81 -10.63 -4.08
C PHE A 56 -10.36 -10.97 -3.73
N PRO A 57 -10.10 -12.16 -3.15
CA PRO A 57 -8.76 -12.51 -2.69
C PRO A 57 -7.71 -12.59 -3.79
N GLU A 58 -8.13 -12.98 -5.00
CA GLU A 58 -7.30 -12.99 -6.21
C GLU A 58 -7.16 -11.59 -6.86
N GLY A 59 -7.70 -10.57 -6.19
CA GLY A 59 -7.82 -9.21 -6.71
C GLY A 59 -8.99 -9.05 -7.69
N PRO A 60 -9.30 -7.80 -8.07
CA PRO A 60 -10.39 -7.47 -8.99
C PRO A 60 -10.13 -7.86 -10.47
N GLY A 61 -9.18 -8.76 -10.74
CA GLY A 61 -8.82 -9.20 -12.09
C GLY A 61 -8.17 -8.11 -12.97
N GLU A 62 -8.27 -8.28 -14.29
CA GLU A 62 -7.67 -7.39 -15.31
C GLU A 62 -8.12 -5.92 -15.22
N ALA A 63 -9.24 -5.64 -14.54
CA ALA A 63 -9.81 -4.30 -14.42
C ALA A 63 -8.89 -3.26 -13.77
N TRP A 64 -7.86 -3.70 -13.03
CA TRP A 64 -6.85 -2.84 -12.40
C TRP A 64 -5.43 -3.09 -12.94
N GLY A 65 -5.30 -3.77 -14.08
CA GLY A 65 -4.02 -3.88 -14.81
C GLY A 65 -3.01 -4.88 -14.24
N HIS A 66 -3.44 -5.95 -13.56
CA HIS A 66 -2.52 -6.97 -13.07
C HIS A 66 -1.74 -7.64 -14.22
N SER A 67 -0.47 -7.28 -14.36
CA SER A 67 0.56 -8.19 -14.87
C SER A 67 0.98 -9.10 -13.71
N SER A 68 0.43 -10.32 -13.64
CA SER A 68 0.79 -11.59 -12.95
C SER A 68 1.87 -11.69 -11.84
N ARG A 69 2.38 -10.59 -11.26
CA ARG A 69 3.51 -10.60 -10.32
C ARG A 69 3.08 -10.58 -8.86
N THR A 70 1.94 -9.97 -8.53
CA THR A 70 1.47 -9.88 -7.13
C THR A 70 0.93 -11.22 -6.62
N SER A 71 0.40 -12.06 -7.52
CA SER A 71 -0.16 -13.38 -7.18
C SER A 71 0.85 -14.30 -6.51
N GLN A 72 2.16 -14.12 -6.78
CA GLN A 72 3.21 -14.95 -6.22
C GLN A 72 3.40 -14.72 -4.72
N LEU A 73 3.43 -13.47 -4.25
CA LEU A 73 3.58 -13.16 -2.82
C LEU A 73 2.31 -13.52 -2.03
N ASP A 74 1.15 -13.32 -2.66
CA ASP A 74 -0.15 -13.69 -2.10
C ASP A 74 -0.31 -15.21 -1.95
N ASN A 75 0.16 -15.99 -2.93
CA ASN A 75 0.17 -17.46 -2.86
C ASN A 75 1.08 -17.98 -1.75
N VAL A 76 2.29 -17.43 -1.59
CA VAL A 76 3.20 -17.84 -0.51
C VAL A 76 2.58 -17.57 0.86
N GLY A 77 1.94 -16.42 1.05
CA GLY A 77 1.24 -16.11 2.31
C GLY A 77 0.10 -17.10 2.62
N ARG A 78 -0.65 -17.51 1.59
CA ARG A 78 -1.72 -18.50 1.71
C ARG A 78 -1.20 -19.89 2.01
N GLU A 79 -0.13 -20.32 1.35
CA GLU A 79 0.48 -21.64 1.52
C GLU A 79 1.12 -21.82 2.91
N LEU A 80 1.72 -20.76 3.45
CA LEU A 80 2.23 -20.75 4.82
C LEU A 80 1.10 -20.77 5.85
N GLY A 81 0.02 -20.05 5.59
CA GLY A 81 -1.17 -20.03 6.45
C GLY A 81 -1.90 -21.38 6.49
N SER A 82 -2.01 -22.08 5.35
CA SER A 82 -2.67 -23.38 5.28
C SER A 82 -1.90 -24.48 6.01
N HIS A 83 -0.56 -24.49 5.93
CA HIS A 83 0.28 -25.43 6.67
C HIS A 83 0.18 -25.23 8.19
N LEU A 84 -0.02 -24.00 8.67
CA LEU A 84 -0.07 -23.71 10.09
C LEU A 84 -1.40 -24.11 10.75
N LEU A 85 -2.47 -24.25 9.95
CA LEU A 85 -3.84 -24.56 10.42
C LEU A 85 -4.17 -26.05 10.32
N GLN A 86 -3.20 -26.92 10.02
CA GLN A 86 -3.41 -28.36 9.82
C GLN A 86 -3.32 -29.22 11.11
N VAL A 87 -3.53 -28.62 12.28
CA VAL A 87 -3.58 -29.32 13.59
C VAL A 87 -4.99 -29.64 14.04
#